data_AF-A0A7S4UYG4-F1
#
_entry.id   AF-A0A7S4UYG4-F1
#
_cell.length_a   1.000
_cell.length_b   1.000
_cell.length_c   1.000
_cell.angle_alpha   90.00
_cell.angle_beta   90.00
_cell.angle_gamma   90.00
#
_symmetry.space_group_name_H-M   'P 1'
#
loop_
_entity.id
_entity.type
_entity.pdbx_description
1 polymer ?
#
loop_
_entity_poly.entity_id
_entity_poly.type
_entity_poly.pdbx_seq_one_letter_code
_entity_poly.pdbx_strand_id
1 'polypeptide(L)'
;MLLLSRSIFISLSDPERPDWTTHSALIPHSSNKDSKYGAKALMQKNEPTSIPQYSASFIAATKQLTAADIWSARAVVAHQRLLQGDEPSLTLWNEAQSVFARCIETFCTNVEAIDSDDDSTAITKMTKYKKQAMASRVMLEWGLAQTHFNQEGKGKTSFNQAVKFAGLKIQVTGAEGKRTKFQRNATAQMTVKATSASPNMQIKQEEKKKEAEEEDAHDNTASKNVPEMIEHSEDEILLERIKFTNAKDNEHKTLTDLDQAILLSLCLDVKNTNPMDGLTGEQMGAYLERVLHQHDDWMIYATALLERAWLESERVHGRERAILQIQALADQHTNRLTLTQSTFESVENSAPPQERLKNLHTIVYPPRWGALQDLAERYAKIGIMTSAAELFEEIELWDEVVECYRGAGKVNKAEEIVRKRLSENETPRMWAALGELTKDPAHYERALELSNGRFSAAYCCLGQHYFDKGDLRKASENYMKAVKVKPLDPFVWFRLGAISMRLGEWETALHAFSEVVQQEPEEGDAWANVAAVHMHNKNPSEAYPALLEVRKENNCLFEIILILNGTL
;
A
#
# COMPACT_ATOMS: atom_id res chain seq x y z
N MET A 1 11.25 -14.08 -13.58
CA MET A 1 10.26 -14.74 -14.48
C MET A 1 9.36 -13.75 -15.21
N LEU A 2 8.73 -12.74 -14.57
CA LEU A 2 7.88 -11.75 -15.27
C LEU A 2 8.65 -10.66 -16.03
N LEU A 3 9.79 -10.19 -15.51
CA LEU A 3 10.73 -9.36 -16.29
C LEU A 3 11.39 -10.15 -17.41
N LEU A 4 11.58 -11.46 -17.20
CA LEU A 4 12.06 -12.39 -18.22
C LEU A 4 10.99 -12.63 -19.28
N SER A 5 9.70 -12.75 -18.92
CA SER A 5 8.64 -12.87 -19.92
C SER A 5 8.45 -11.57 -20.67
N ARG A 6 8.44 -10.40 -20.03
CA ARG A 6 8.35 -9.12 -20.75
C ARG A 6 9.63 -8.82 -21.52
N SER A 7 10.82 -9.14 -21.03
CA SER A 7 12.06 -9.02 -21.78
C SER A 7 12.11 -10.00 -22.94
N ILE A 8 11.62 -11.24 -22.80
CA ILE A 8 11.52 -12.22 -23.90
C ILE A 8 10.49 -11.72 -24.92
N PHE A 9 9.31 -11.24 -24.50
CA PHE A 9 8.28 -10.74 -25.41
C PHE A 9 8.69 -9.43 -26.10
N ILE A 10 9.38 -8.51 -25.40
CA ILE A 10 9.89 -7.25 -25.95
C ILE A 10 11.15 -7.48 -26.81
N SER A 11 12.10 -8.32 -26.36
CA SER A 11 13.32 -8.65 -27.11
C SER A 11 13.02 -9.45 -28.38
N LEU A 12 11.91 -10.18 -28.42
CA LEU A 12 11.46 -10.91 -29.62
C LEU A 12 10.58 -10.05 -30.54
N SER A 13 10.15 -8.86 -30.12
CA SER A 13 9.24 -7.98 -30.89
C SER A 13 9.92 -6.80 -31.59
N ASP A 14 11.21 -6.55 -31.33
CA ASP A 14 11.92 -5.37 -31.83
C ASP A 14 12.86 -5.74 -33.00
N PRO A 15 12.54 -5.38 -34.27
CA PRO A 15 13.26 -5.87 -35.45
C PRO A 15 14.60 -5.16 -35.75
N GLU A 16 15.01 -4.15 -34.98
CA GLU A 16 16.11 -3.25 -35.35
C GLU A 16 17.32 -3.21 -34.39
N ARG A 17 17.51 -4.17 -33.47
CA ARG A 17 18.72 -4.19 -32.62
C ARG A 17 19.65 -5.40 -32.83
N PRO A 18 20.98 -5.19 -32.79
CA PRO A 18 21.98 -6.22 -33.04
C PRO A 18 22.08 -7.21 -31.87
N ASP A 19 22.19 -8.49 -32.21
CA ASP A 19 22.23 -9.65 -31.31
C ASP A 19 23.38 -9.58 -30.29
N TRP A 20 23.04 -9.69 -29.00
CA TRP A 20 24.00 -9.96 -27.93
C TRP A 20 23.94 -11.43 -27.49
N THR A 21 24.07 -12.36 -28.45
CA THR A 21 24.21 -13.78 -28.14
C THR A 21 25.38 -14.42 -28.88
N THR A 22 26.60 -14.00 -28.53
CA THR A 22 27.79 -14.86 -28.61
C THR A 22 28.84 -14.34 -27.63
N HIS A 23 28.87 -14.90 -26.42
CA HIS A 23 30.09 -15.19 -25.62
C HIS A 23 29.70 -15.64 -24.21
N SER A 24 29.31 -16.91 -24.08
CA SER A 24 29.65 -17.68 -22.88
C SER A 24 29.92 -19.12 -23.33
N ALA A 25 31.15 -19.34 -23.81
CA ALA A 25 31.66 -20.68 -23.97
C ALA A 25 31.79 -21.28 -22.56
N LEU A 26 30.88 -22.18 -22.21
CA LEU A 26 31.10 -23.22 -21.23
C LEU A 26 32.42 -23.93 -21.60
N ILE A 27 33.38 -23.91 -20.69
CA ILE A 27 34.61 -24.70 -20.76
C ILE A 27 34.25 -26.14 -20.37
N PRO A 28 34.52 -27.15 -21.21
CA PRO A 28 34.74 -28.51 -20.72
C PRO A 28 36.23 -28.86 -20.86
N HIS A 29 36.83 -29.20 -19.72
CA HIS A 29 38.09 -29.93 -19.68
C HIS A 29 37.91 -31.32 -20.31
N SER A 30 38.65 -31.62 -21.38
CA SER A 30 39.29 -32.94 -21.58
C SER A 30 40.22 -32.96 -22.81
N SER A 31 41.51 -33.14 -22.52
CA SER A 31 42.53 -33.88 -23.29
C SER A 31 42.25 -34.26 -24.76
N ASN A 32 42.96 -33.66 -25.72
CA ASN A 32 44.03 -34.35 -26.45
C ASN A 32 44.73 -33.46 -27.49
N LYS A 33 45.97 -33.84 -27.76
CA LYS A 33 47.00 -33.19 -28.59
C LYS A 33 46.70 -33.22 -30.09
N ASP A 34 47.44 -32.35 -30.80
CA ASP A 34 47.74 -32.35 -32.25
C ASP A 34 46.59 -31.87 -33.16
N SER A 35 46.74 -30.98 -34.14
CA SER A 35 47.90 -30.56 -34.92
C SER A 35 47.62 -29.23 -35.64
N LYS A 36 48.71 -28.59 -36.04
CA LYS A 36 48.85 -27.39 -36.88
C LYS A 36 48.01 -27.46 -38.16
N TYR A 37 47.43 -26.34 -38.58
CA TYR A 37 47.74 -25.62 -39.83
C TYR A 37 46.84 -24.39 -39.93
N GLY A 38 47.44 -23.20 -39.84
CA GLY A 38 46.82 -21.98 -40.32
C GLY A 38 47.09 -21.83 -41.81
N ALA A 39 46.14 -21.23 -42.54
CA ALA A 39 46.38 -20.07 -43.40
C ALA A 39 45.15 -19.78 -44.29
N LYS A 40 44.67 -18.54 -44.13
CA LYS A 40 44.29 -17.58 -45.18
C LYS A 40 43.15 -17.92 -46.16
N ALA A 41 42.38 -16.85 -46.34
CA ALA A 41 41.62 -16.45 -47.52
C ALA A 41 40.19 -17.02 -47.62
N LEU A 42 39.23 -16.18 -47.21
CA LEU A 42 38.17 -15.69 -48.09
C LEU A 42 37.48 -14.50 -47.40
N MET A 43 38.04 -13.30 -47.61
CA MET A 43 37.21 -12.11 -47.62
C MET A 43 36.38 -12.16 -48.89
N GLN A 44 35.14 -12.61 -48.76
CA GLN A 44 34.08 -12.30 -49.71
C GLN A 44 33.01 -11.50 -48.97
N LYS A 45 32.73 -10.33 -49.56
CA LYS A 45 31.64 -9.43 -49.22
C LYS A 45 30.33 -10.22 -49.14
N ASN A 46 29.73 -10.30 -47.95
CA ASN A 46 28.31 -10.61 -47.82
C ASN A 46 27.60 -9.30 -47.47
N GLU A 47 26.81 -8.83 -48.43
CA GLU A 47 25.72 -7.86 -48.25
C GLU A 47 24.76 -8.31 -47.14
N PRO A 48 24.00 -7.40 -46.51
CA PRO A 48 23.17 -7.74 -45.36
C PRO A 48 22.00 -8.63 -45.80
N THR A 49 22.16 -9.94 -45.59
CA THR A 49 21.10 -10.92 -45.80
C THR A 49 20.03 -10.73 -44.72
N SER A 50 18.88 -10.20 -45.15
CA SER A 50 17.51 -10.42 -44.64
C SER A 50 17.37 -10.88 -43.19
N ILE A 51 16.80 -10.00 -42.36
CA ILE A 51 16.23 -10.31 -41.04
C ILE A 51 15.39 -11.60 -41.15
N PRO A 52 15.63 -12.63 -40.31
CA PRO A 52 15.00 -13.93 -40.49
C PRO A 52 13.48 -13.86 -40.21
N GLN A 53 12.68 -14.45 -41.11
CA GLN A 53 11.20 -14.52 -41.10
C GLN A 53 10.55 -15.15 -39.84
N TYR A 54 11.32 -15.55 -38.84
CA TYR A 54 10.82 -16.22 -37.64
C TYR A 54 10.09 -15.28 -36.67
N SER A 55 10.40 -13.97 -36.65
CA SER A 55 9.72 -13.00 -35.75
C SER A 55 8.25 -12.76 -36.14
N ALA A 56 7.96 -12.63 -37.44
CA ALA A 56 6.60 -12.46 -37.96
C ALA A 56 5.73 -13.72 -37.72
N SER A 57 6.33 -14.91 -37.81
CA SER A 57 5.71 -16.19 -37.49
C SER A 57 5.28 -16.28 -36.01
N PHE A 58 6.14 -15.84 -35.10
CA PHE A 58 5.85 -15.86 -33.66
C PHE A 58 4.77 -14.84 -33.25
N ILE A 59 4.79 -13.63 -33.82
CA ILE A 59 3.74 -12.62 -33.57
C ILE A 59 2.37 -13.12 -34.09
N ALA A 60 2.35 -13.80 -35.23
CA ALA A 60 1.13 -14.43 -35.74
C ALA A 60 0.64 -15.57 -34.83
N ALA A 61 1.55 -16.39 -34.30
CA ALA A 61 1.22 -17.48 -33.37
C ALA A 61 0.73 -16.96 -32.00
N THR A 62 1.30 -15.87 -31.49
CA THR A 62 0.88 -15.26 -30.21
C THR A 62 -0.49 -14.61 -30.31
N LYS A 63 -0.86 -14.03 -31.46
CA LYS A 63 -2.23 -13.54 -31.72
C LYS A 63 -3.29 -14.64 -31.71
N GLN A 64 -2.92 -15.91 -31.89
CA GLN A 64 -3.86 -17.04 -31.78
C GLN A 64 -4.12 -17.46 -30.33
N LEU A 65 -3.26 -17.05 -29.39
CA LEU A 65 -3.40 -17.38 -27.97
C LEU A 65 -4.22 -16.31 -27.25
N THR A 66 -5.49 -16.60 -26.98
CA THR A 66 -6.38 -15.70 -26.19
C THR A 66 -5.85 -15.38 -24.80
N ALA A 67 -5.02 -16.26 -24.23
CA ALA A 67 -4.36 -16.04 -22.95
C ALA A 67 -3.24 -14.97 -23.00
N ALA A 68 -2.65 -14.72 -24.18
CA ALA A 68 -1.54 -13.78 -24.33
C ALA A 68 -1.96 -12.35 -23.96
N ASP A 69 -3.18 -11.94 -24.34
CA ASP A 69 -3.70 -10.62 -24.04
C ASP A 69 -3.83 -10.39 -22.52
N ILE A 70 -4.39 -11.35 -21.78
CA ILE A 70 -4.51 -11.25 -20.31
C ILE A 70 -3.13 -11.16 -19.65
N TRP A 71 -2.16 -11.97 -20.08
CA TRP A 71 -0.80 -11.91 -19.52
C TRP A 71 -0.10 -10.59 -19.83
N SER A 72 -0.33 -10.02 -21.02
CA SER A 72 0.19 -8.69 -21.35
C SER A 72 -0.45 -7.61 -20.46
N ALA A 73 -1.75 -7.69 -20.19
CA ALA A 73 -2.44 -6.74 -19.29
C ALA A 73 -1.86 -6.81 -17.88
N ARG A 74 -1.70 -8.02 -17.36
CA ARG A 74 -1.09 -8.26 -16.03
C ARG A 74 0.35 -7.77 -15.97
N ALA A 75 1.12 -7.93 -17.04
CA ALA A 75 2.49 -7.44 -17.09
C ALA A 75 2.53 -5.91 -16.99
N VAL A 76 1.68 -5.17 -17.71
CA VAL A 76 1.64 -3.70 -17.65
C VAL A 76 1.32 -3.22 -16.21
N VAL A 77 0.30 -3.80 -15.58
CA VAL A 77 -0.06 -3.48 -14.19
C VAL A 77 1.07 -3.81 -13.21
N ALA A 78 1.75 -4.94 -13.40
CA ALA A 78 2.89 -5.31 -12.58
C ALA A 78 4.06 -4.32 -12.71
N HIS A 79 4.26 -3.70 -13.88
CA HIS A 79 5.30 -2.68 -14.04
C HIS A 79 4.95 -1.39 -13.32
N GLN A 80 3.68 -0.96 -13.39
CA GLN A 80 3.24 0.19 -12.60
C GLN A 80 3.41 -0.07 -11.10
N ARG A 81 3.10 -1.28 -10.61
CA ARG A 81 3.34 -1.68 -9.20
C ARG A 81 4.80 -1.60 -8.79
N LEU A 82 5.74 -1.85 -9.70
CA LEU A 82 7.18 -1.80 -9.42
C LEU A 82 7.74 -0.38 -9.42
N LEU A 83 7.09 0.56 -10.12
CA LEU A 83 7.63 1.91 -10.27
C LEU A 83 7.55 2.76 -8.99
N GLN A 84 6.81 2.33 -7.95
CA GLN A 84 6.73 2.92 -6.59
C GLN A 84 6.51 4.46 -6.50
N GLY A 85 6.38 5.18 -7.61
CA GLY A 85 6.09 6.61 -7.62
C GLY A 85 4.62 6.88 -7.31
N ASP A 86 4.38 7.97 -6.60
CA ASP A 86 3.03 8.44 -6.25
C ASP A 86 2.20 8.77 -7.50
N GLU A 87 2.86 9.15 -8.60
CA GLU A 87 2.21 9.48 -9.86
C GLU A 87 2.20 8.30 -10.85
N PRO A 88 1.02 7.89 -11.34
CA PRO A 88 0.93 6.85 -12.33
C PRO A 88 1.44 7.31 -13.70
N SER A 89 2.19 6.45 -14.39
CA SER A 89 2.73 6.79 -15.70
C SER A 89 1.64 6.77 -16.80
N LEU A 90 1.52 7.88 -17.53
CA LEU A 90 0.53 8.02 -18.60
C LEU A 90 0.76 7.03 -19.76
N THR A 91 2.02 6.70 -20.03
CA THR A 91 2.39 5.74 -21.09
C THR A 91 1.91 4.32 -20.77
N LEU A 92 2.14 3.85 -19.54
CA LEU A 92 1.65 2.54 -19.11
C LEU A 92 0.13 2.52 -19.00
N TRP A 93 -0.51 3.64 -18.65
CA TRP A 93 -1.97 3.74 -18.66
C TRP A 93 -2.56 3.52 -20.06
N ASN A 94 -2.03 4.21 -21.08
CA ASN A 94 -2.51 4.04 -22.47
C ASN A 94 -2.30 2.60 -22.96
N GLU A 95 -1.16 1.99 -22.61
CA GLU A 95 -0.89 0.59 -22.92
C GLU A 95 -1.90 -0.34 -22.22
N ALA A 96 -2.13 -0.14 -20.92
CA ALA A 96 -3.10 -0.92 -20.15
C ALA A 96 -4.50 -0.82 -20.76
N GLN A 97 -4.97 0.39 -21.09
CA GLN A 97 -6.27 0.59 -21.70
C GLN A 97 -6.42 -0.16 -23.03
N SER A 98 -5.40 -0.13 -23.90
CA SER A 98 -5.43 -0.83 -25.18
C SER A 98 -5.47 -2.36 -25.04
N VAL A 99 -4.77 -2.90 -24.03
CA VAL A 99 -4.69 -4.34 -23.80
C VAL A 99 -5.97 -4.85 -23.13
N PHE A 100 -6.48 -4.13 -22.13
CA PHE A 100 -7.73 -4.51 -21.47
C PHE A 100 -8.94 -4.37 -22.40
N ALA A 101 -8.95 -3.40 -23.33
CA ALA A 101 -9.97 -3.32 -24.38
C ALA A 101 -10.03 -4.61 -25.21
N ARG A 102 -8.88 -5.11 -25.67
CA ARG A 102 -8.78 -6.41 -26.39
C ARG A 102 -9.23 -7.60 -25.54
N CYS A 103 -8.88 -7.60 -24.26
CA CYS A 103 -9.35 -8.63 -23.33
C CYS A 103 -10.87 -8.61 -23.18
N ILE A 104 -11.47 -7.42 -23.04
CA ILE A 104 -12.93 -7.27 -22.92
C ILE A 104 -13.62 -7.74 -24.21
N GLU A 105 -13.09 -7.37 -25.38
CA GLU A 105 -13.61 -7.85 -26.67
C GLU A 105 -13.58 -9.37 -26.78
N THR A 106 -12.49 -10.00 -26.32
CA THR A 106 -12.30 -11.46 -26.42
C THR A 106 -13.15 -12.24 -25.42
N PHE A 107 -13.25 -11.76 -24.18
CA PHE A 107 -13.84 -12.54 -23.07
C PHE A 107 -15.27 -12.12 -22.70
N CYS A 108 -15.71 -10.88 -22.99
CA CYS A 108 -16.98 -10.34 -22.49
C CYS A 108 -18.10 -10.27 -23.56
N THR A 109 -17.78 -10.05 -24.84
CA THR A 109 -18.77 -9.78 -25.91
C THR A 109 -19.71 -10.94 -26.22
N ASN A 110 -19.33 -12.18 -25.91
CA ASN A 110 -20.09 -13.39 -26.26
C ASN A 110 -20.86 -14.01 -25.07
N VAL A 111 -20.93 -13.33 -23.93
CA VAL A 111 -21.49 -13.90 -22.70
C VAL A 111 -23.01 -13.68 -22.58
N GLU A 112 -23.53 -12.55 -23.08
CA GLU A 112 -24.95 -12.16 -22.98
C GLU A 112 -25.85 -12.89 -23.99
N ALA A 113 -25.28 -13.42 -25.09
CA ALA A 113 -26.04 -14.09 -26.15
C ALA A 113 -26.43 -15.57 -25.84
N ILE A 114 -26.16 -16.06 -24.62
CA ILE A 114 -26.34 -17.47 -24.23
C ILE A 114 -27.60 -17.66 -23.36
N ASP A 115 -28.52 -16.70 -23.37
CA ASP A 115 -29.80 -16.78 -22.65
C ASP A 115 -30.95 -17.38 -23.49
N SER A 116 -30.66 -17.89 -24.70
CA SER A 116 -31.62 -18.66 -25.48
C SER A 116 -31.67 -20.14 -25.03
N ASP A 117 -32.59 -20.42 -24.10
CA ASP A 117 -33.54 -21.56 -24.02
C ASP A 117 -33.22 -22.97 -24.58
N ASP A 118 -31.97 -23.39 -24.76
CA ASP A 118 -31.68 -24.79 -25.15
C ASP A 118 -31.18 -25.66 -23.98
N ASP A 119 -32.00 -26.67 -23.68
CA ASP A 119 -31.73 -27.85 -22.84
C ASP A 119 -30.43 -28.54 -23.29
N SER A 120 -29.31 -28.07 -22.76
CA SER A 120 -28.00 -28.61 -23.07
C SER A 120 -27.36 -29.26 -21.84
N THR A 121 -26.68 -30.37 -22.12
CA THR A 121 -25.99 -31.28 -21.20
C THR A 121 -25.15 -30.54 -20.13
N ALA A 122 -24.91 -31.19 -18.98
CA ALA A 122 -24.16 -30.60 -17.85
C ALA A 122 -22.79 -30.00 -18.25
N ILE A 123 -22.18 -30.52 -19.32
CA ILE A 123 -20.91 -30.05 -19.90
C ILE A 123 -21.06 -28.64 -20.51
N THR A 124 -22.16 -28.35 -21.21
CA THR A 124 -22.42 -27.03 -21.81
C THR A 124 -22.68 -25.98 -20.73
N LYS A 125 -23.42 -26.33 -19.67
CA LYS A 125 -23.62 -25.48 -18.49
C LYS A 125 -22.30 -25.17 -17.78
N MET A 126 -21.44 -26.18 -17.56
CA MET A 126 -20.12 -25.98 -16.93
C MET A 126 -19.21 -25.07 -17.77
N THR A 127 -19.30 -25.16 -19.10
CA THR A 127 -18.54 -24.29 -20.02
C THR A 127 -19.06 -22.85 -20.00
N LYS A 128 -20.39 -22.65 -19.85
CA LYS A 128 -21.02 -21.32 -19.66
C LYS A 128 -20.51 -20.65 -18.37
N TYR A 129 -20.56 -21.35 -17.23
CA TYR A 129 -20.06 -20.82 -15.95
C TYR A 129 -18.58 -20.47 -15.98
N LYS A 130 -17.74 -21.30 -16.62
CA LYS A 130 -16.31 -20.99 -16.78
C LYS A 130 -16.08 -19.73 -17.61
N LYS A 131 -16.84 -19.52 -18.69
CA LYS A 131 -16.76 -18.29 -19.50
C LYS A 131 -17.23 -17.06 -18.71
N GLN A 132 -18.33 -17.17 -17.97
CA GLN A 132 -18.85 -16.10 -17.10
C GLN A 132 -17.85 -15.72 -15.99
N ALA A 133 -17.27 -16.72 -15.33
CA ALA A 133 -16.24 -16.51 -14.31
C ALA A 133 -14.99 -15.83 -14.88
N MET A 134 -14.56 -16.20 -16.09
CA MET A 134 -13.43 -15.54 -16.76
C MET A 134 -13.75 -14.09 -17.15
N ALA A 135 -14.95 -13.81 -17.68
CA ALA A 135 -15.37 -12.44 -18.00
C ALA A 135 -15.42 -11.56 -16.73
N SER A 136 -16.00 -12.09 -15.65
CA SER A 136 -16.02 -11.41 -14.35
C SER A 136 -14.60 -11.16 -13.82
N ARG A 137 -13.67 -12.12 -13.97
CA ARG A 137 -12.27 -11.95 -13.55
C ARG A 137 -11.56 -10.86 -14.34
N VAL A 138 -11.75 -10.80 -15.66
CA VAL A 138 -11.17 -9.76 -16.52
C VAL A 138 -11.70 -8.38 -16.13
N MET A 139 -13.02 -8.25 -15.90
CA MET A 139 -13.61 -6.98 -15.46
C MET A 139 -13.13 -6.55 -14.07
N LEU A 140 -12.93 -7.50 -13.16
CA LEU A 140 -12.36 -7.21 -11.85
C LEU A 140 -10.90 -6.75 -11.97
N GLU A 141 -10.06 -7.46 -12.72
CA GLU A 141 -8.66 -7.06 -12.96
C GLU A 141 -8.57 -5.68 -13.62
N TRP A 142 -9.51 -5.37 -14.53
CA TRP A 142 -9.61 -4.05 -15.14
C TRP A 142 -10.00 -2.95 -14.15
N GLY A 143 -11.01 -3.19 -13.29
CA GLY A 143 -11.38 -2.26 -12.23
C GLY A 143 -10.23 -2.01 -11.25
N LEU A 144 -9.50 -3.05 -10.85
CA LEU A 144 -8.31 -2.93 -10.01
C LEU A 144 -7.19 -2.13 -10.71
N ALA A 145 -6.97 -2.37 -12.01
CA ALA A 145 -6.00 -1.58 -12.77
C ALA A 145 -6.38 -0.09 -12.77
N GLN A 146 -7.64 0.25 -13.04
CA GLN A 146 -8.12 1.64 -13.00
C GLN A 146 -7.89 2.31 -11.64
N THR A 147 -8.17 1.60 -10.54
CA THR A 147 -7.88 2.12 -9.19
C THR A 147 -6.40 2.37 -8.97
N HIS A 148 -5.53 1.53 -9.53
CA HIS A 148 -4.08 1.65 -9.38
C HIS A 148 -3.46 2.78 -10.22
N PHE A 149 -4.13 3.20 -11.29
CA PHE A 149 -3.75 4.34 -12.13
C PHE A 149 -4.49 5.64 -11.71
N ASN A 150 -5.03 5.70 -10.49
CA ASN A 150 -5.75 6.84 -9.92
C ASN A 150 -6.89 7.38 -10.82
N GLN A 151 -7.61 6.49 -11.49
CA GLN A 151 -8.78 6.86 -12.30
C GLN A 151 -10.05 6.79 -11.45
N GLU A 152 -10.40 7.91 -10.82
CA GLU A 152 -11.56 8.01 -9.94
C GLU A 152 -12.88 7.68 -10.66
N GLY A 153 -13.78 6.97 -9.96
CA GLY A 153 -15.14 6.66 -10.42
C GLY A 153 -15.27 5.56 -11.50
N LYS A 154 -14.23 5.32 -12.31
CA LYS A 154 -14.26 4.27 -13.35
C LYS A 154 -14.28 2.86 -12.74
N GLY A 155 -13.52 2.62 -11.67
CA GLY A 155 -13.41 1.31 -11.01
C GLY A 155 -14.78 0.70 -10.64
N LYS A 156 -15.63 1.50 -9.99
CA LYS A 156 -17.01 1.12 -9.63
C LYS A 156 -17.83 0.58 -10.80
N THR A 157 -17.69 1.16 -12.00
CA THR A 157 -18.43 0.69 -13.18
C THR A 157 -17.97 -0.71 -13.60
N SER A 158 -16.67 -0.97 -13.55
CA SER A 158 -16.10 -2.27 -13.89
C SER A 158 -16.39 -3.33 -12.82
N PHE A 159 -16.37 -2.96 -11.54
CA PHE A 159 -16.79 -3.88 -10.46
C PHE A 159 -18.27 -4.25 -10.57
N ASN A 160 -19.15 -3.29 -10.88
CA ASN A 160 -20.56 -3.59 -11.12
C ASN A 160 -20.79 -4.50 -12.33
N GLN A 161 -19.98 -4.37 -13.40
CA GLN A 161 -20.00 -5.30 -14.52
C GLN A 161 -19.52 -6.70 -14.09
N ALA A 162 -18.47 -6.80 -13.27
CA ALA A 162 -18.02 -8.07 -12.70
C ALA A 162 -19.12 -8.75 -11.86
N VAL A 163 -19.81 -8.00 -10.99
CA VAL A 163 -20.96 -8.48 -10.20
C VAL A 163 -22.04 -9.07 -11.11
N LYS A 164 -22.36 -8.41 -12.23
CA LYS A 164 -23.34 -8.89 -13.21
C LYS A 164 -22.90 -10.19 -13.88
N PHE A 165 -21.64 -10.29 -14.33
CA PHE A 165 -21.12 -11.51 -14.95
C PHE A 165 -21.01 -12.69 -14.00
N ALA A 166 -20.70 -12.45 -12.72
CA ALA A 166 -20.69 -13.47 -11.68
C ALA A 166 -22.11 -13.91 -11.26
N GLY A 167 -23.14 -13.11 -11.57
CA GLY A 167 -24.50 -13.33 -11.08
C GLY A 167 -24.64 -13.11 -9.57
N LEU A 168 -23.74 -12.33 -8.98
CA LEU A 168 -23.70 -12.09 -7.53
C LEU A 168 -24.76 -11.07 -7.15
N LYS A 169 -25.67 -11.44 -6.24
CA LYS A 169 -26.63 -10.49 -5.66
C LYS A 169 -26.08 -9.96 -4.35
N ILE A 170 -25.84 -8.66 -4.29
CA ILE A 170 -25.31 -7.95 -3.12
C ILE A 170 -26.36 -6.96 -2.64
N GLN A 171 -26.66 -7.00 -1.35
CA GLN A 171 -27.50 -6.02 -0.68
C GLN A 171 -26.81 -5.54 0.60
N VAL A 172 -26.54 -4.24 0.68
CA VAL A 172 -26.05 -3.60 1.91
C VAL A 172 -27.28 -3.25 2.75
N THR A 173 -27.39 -3.81 3.95
CA THR A 173 -28.54 -3.66 4.86
C THR A 173 -28.11 -3.37 6.29
N GLY A 174 -28.97 -2.74 7.09
CA GLY A 174 -28.77 -2.61 8.53
C GLY A 174 -29.50 -3.72 9.30
N ALA A 175 -28.87 -4.27 10.33
CA ALA A 175 -29.48 -5.22 11.26
C ALA A 175 -29.10 -4.86 12.71
N GLU A 176 -29.99 -5.16 13.66
CA GLU A 176 -29.71 -4.90 15.08
C GLU A 176 -28.76 -5.95 15.64
N GLY A 177 -27.60 -5.51 16.12
CA GLY A 177 -26.55 -6.36 16.65
C GLY A 177 -25.86 -5.80 17.89
N LYS A 178 -25.11 -6.67 18.57
CA LYS A 178 -24.27 -6.33 19.72
C LYS A 178 -22.80 -6.48 19.35
N ARG A 179 -21.97 -5.53 19.79
CA ARG A 179 -20.50 -5.54 19.56
C ARG A 179 -19.71 -5.79 20.83
N THR A 180 -20.30 -5.57 22.00
CA THR A 180 -19.65 -5.84 23.28
C THR A 180 -20.39 -6.88 24.08
N LYS A 181 -19.64 -7.66 24.87
CA LYS A 181 -20.17 -8.74 25.72
C LYS A 181 -21.24 -8.21 26.70
N PHE A 182 -21.05 -6.99 27.21
CA PHE A 182 -21.91 -6.37 28.23
C PHE A 182 -22.98 -5.41 27.68
N GLN A 183 -23.15 -5.34 26.37
CA GLN A 183 -24.15 -4.45 25.75
C GLN A 183 -25.58 -4.90 26.07
N ARG A 184 -26.37 -4.02 26.70
CA ARG A 184 -27.79 -4.29 26.99
C ARG A 184 -28.67 -4.15 25.76
N ASN A 185 -28.63 -2.98 25.12
CA ASN A 185 -29.46 -2.66 23.94
C ASN A 185 -28.72 -2.99 22.65
N ALA A 186 -29.38 -3.68 21.72
CA ALA A 186 -28.84 -3.86 20.38
C ALA A 186 -28.86 -2.52 19.63
N THR A 187 -27.83 -2.27 18.83
CA THR A 187 -27.74 -1.07 17.98
C THR A 187 -27.74 -1.50 16.52
N ALA A 188 -28.21 -0.63 15.63
CA ALA A 188 -28.15 -0.90 14.20
C ALA A 188 -26.67 -1.00 13.75
N GLN A 189 -26.33 -2.09 13.07
CA GLN A 189 -25.03 -2.35 12.49
C GLN A 189 -25.19 -2.61 10.99
N MET A 190 -24.20 -2.23 10.21
CA MET A 190 -24.18 -2.47 8.76
C MET A 190 -23.82 -3.92 8.46
N THR A 191 -24.50 -4.52 7.49
CA THR A 191 -24.32 -5.92 7.07
C THR A 191 -24.42 -6.04 5.56
N VAL A 192 -23.65 -6.96 4.97
CA VAL A 192 -23.72 -7.25 3.54
C VAL A 192 -24.30 -8.64 3.32
N LYS A 193 -25.49 -8.70 2.74
CA LYS A 193 -26.12 -9.95 2.30
C LYS A 193 -25.69 -10.23 0.87
N ALA A 194 -24.92 -11.29 0.69
CA ALA A 194 -24.39 -11.71 -0.61
C ALA A 194 -24.78 -13.15 -0.92
N THR A 195 -25.34 -13.39 -2.11
CA THR A 195 -25.69 -14.73 -2.60
C THR A 195 -25.14 -14.95 -4.00
N SER A 196 -24.33 -16.01 -4.17
CA SER A 196 -23.80 -16.44 -5.46
C SER A 196 -24.86 -17.14 -6.31
N ALA A 197 -24.75 -17.01 -7.64
CA ALA A 197 -25.63 -17.70 -8.60
C ALA A 197 -25.22 -19.16 -8.88
N SER A 198 -23.99 -19.57 -8.55
CA SER A 198 -23.46 -20.88 -8.93
C SER A 198 -24.11 -22.04 -8.14
N PRO A 199 -24.78 -23.00 -8.80
CA PRO A 199 -25.49 -24.10 -8.13
C PRO A 199 -24.57 -25.19 -7.55
N ASN A 200 -23.35 -25.36 -8.06
CA ASN A 200 -22.45 -26.46 -7.70
C ASN A 200 -21.89 -26.43 -6.26
N MET A 201 -22.05 -25.32 -5.53
CA MET A 201 -21.61 -25.20 -4.13
C MET A 201 -22.74 -25.42 -3.12
N GLN A 202 -24.01 -25.41 -3.54
CA GLN A 202 -25.12 -25.82 -2.66
C GLN A 202 -25.06 -27.33 -2.37
N ILE A 203 -24.52 -28.12 -3.30
CA ILE A 203 -24.33 -29.58 -3.14
C ILE A 203 -23.19 -29.88 -2.15
N LYS A 204 -22.08 -29.14 -2.21
CA LYS A 204 -20.99 -29.23 -1.21
C LYS A 204 -21.40 -28.75 0.18
N GLN A 205 -22.45 -27.95 0.31
CA GLN A 205 -23.00 -27.54 1.62
C GLN A 205 -23.76 -28.68 2.31
N GLU A 206 -24.39 -29.59 1.57
CA GLU A 206 -25.03 -30.78 2.16
C GLU A 206 -23.98 -31.82 2.59
N GLU A 207 -22.83 -31.88 1.91
CA GLU A 207 -21.70 -32.74 2.30
C GLU A 207 -20.92 -32.17 3.49
N LYS A 208 -20.54 -30.88 3.47
CA LYS A 208 -19.85 -30.23 4.61
C LYS A 208 -20.73 -30.12 5.88
N LYS A 209 -22.06 -29.99 5.75
CA LYS A 209 -22.95 -30.00 6.93
C LYS A 209 -23.02 -31.37 7.60
N LYS A 210 -22.86 -32.46 6.85
CA LYS A 210 -22.79 -33.81 7.42
C LYS A 210 -21.45 -34.08 8.10
N GLU A 211 -20.36 -33.55 7.55
CA GLU A 211 -19.02 -33.62 8.18
C GLU A 211 -18.95 -32.77 9.46
N ALA A 212 -19.54 -31.57 9.46
CA ALA A 212 -19.57 -30.70 10.64
C ALA A 212 -20.46 -31.22 11.80
N GLU A 213 -21.50 -32.03 11.52
CA GLU A 213 -22.30 -32.68 12.56
C GLU A 213 -21.63 -33.93 13.16
N GLU A 214 -20.61 -34.49 12.49
CA GLU A 214 -19.81 -35.63 12.98
C GLU A 214 -18.50 -35.19 13.67
N GLU A 215 -17.98 -33.99 13.39
CA GLU A 215 -16.71 -33.46 13.95
C GLU A 215 -16.82 -32.83 15.35
N ASP A 216 -18.04 -32.64 15.90
CA ASP A 216 -18.22 -32.15 17.29
C ASP A 216 -17.77 -33.16 18.38
N ALA A 217 -17.17 -34.29 17.99
CA ALA A 217 -16.70 -35.33 18.93
C ALA A 217 -15.24 -35.80 18.76
N HIS A 218 -14.49 -35.41 17.73
CA HIS A 218 -13.06 -35.76 17.63
C HIS A 218 -12.24 -34.84 16.71
N ASP A 219 -11.22 -34.20 17.31
CA ASP A 219 -10.01 -33.59 16.72
C ASP A 219 -10.13 -32.64 15.50
N ASN A 220 -9.96 -31.34 15.80
CA ASN A 220 -9.63 -30.23 14.92
C ASN A 220 -8.52 -30.57 13.90
N THR A 221 -8.90 -31.08 12.73
CA THR A 221 -7.99 -31.27 11.58
C THR A 221 -8.49 -30.59 10.31
N ALA A 222 -9.30 -29.53 10.45
CA ALA A 222 -9.65 -28.64 9.35
C ALA A 222 -8.56 -27.56 9.13
N SER A 223 -7.68 -27.83 8.16
CA SER A 223 -6.70 -26.94 7.49
C SER A 223 -5.69 -26.18 8.35
N LYS A 224 -4.56 -26.82 8.68
CA LYS A 224 -3.36 -26.19 9.29
C LYS A 224 -2.72 -25.02 8.51
N ASN A 225 -3.23 -24.66 7.33
CA ASN A 225 -2.58 -23.70 6.43
C ASN A 225 -3.27 -22.33 6.35
N VAL A 226 -4.45 -22.15 6.94
CA VAL A 226 -5.19 -20.88 6.88
C VAL A 226 -4.65 -19.93 7.96
N PRO A 227 -4.56 -18.59 7.71
CA PRO A 227 -4.16 -17.66 8.75
C PRO A 227 -5.12 -17.76 9.93
N GLU A 228 -4.58 -17.95 11.12
CA GLU A 228 -5.40 -17.84 12.32
C GLU A 228 -5.76 -16.37 12.56
N MET A 229 -7.03 -16.15 12.89
CA MET A 229 -7.49 -14.87 13.37
C MET A 229 -7.05 -14.73 14.84
N ILE A 230 -6.33 -13.66 15.16
CA ILE A 230 -5.99 -13.40 16.56
C ILE A 230 -7.26 -13.00 17.31
N GLU A 231 -7.63 -13.86 18.24
CA GLU A 231 -8.80 -13.71 19.11
C GLU A 231 -8.57 -12.60 20.14
N HIS A 232 -9.68 -12.03 20.61
CA HIS A 232 -9.65 -11.08 21.71
C HIS A 232 -9.27 -11.80 23.00
N SER A 233 -8.49 -11.15 23.87
CA SER A 233 -8.26 -11.71 25.22
C SER A 233 -9.58 -11.93 25.96
N GLU A 234 -9.65 -12.90 26.89
CA GLU A 234 -10.90 -13.21 27.60
C GLU A 234 -11.48 -11.98 28.34
N ASP A 235 -10.58 -11.10 28.79
CA ASP A 235 -10.87 -9.85 29.49
C ASP A 235 -11.35 -8.71 28.58
N GLU A 236 -11.20 -8.84 27.26
CA GLU A 236 -11.64 -7.82 26.32
C GLU A 236 -13.17 -7.78 26.20
N ILE A 237 -13.67 -6.54 26.18
CA ILE A 237 -15.09 -6.22 26.20
C ILE A 237 -15.75 -6.46 24.81
N LEU A 238 -14.94 -6.47 23.75
CA LEU A 238 -15.37 -6.63 22.36
C LEU A 238 -15.70 -8.08 22.02
N LEU A 239 -16.70 -8.26 21.16
CA LEU A 239 -16.99 -9.52 20.50
C LEU A 239 -16.19 -9.58 19.19
N GLU A 240 -15.67 -10.76 18.87
CA GLU A 240 -14.92 -11.00 17.62
C GLU A 240 -15.76 -10.79 16.36
N ARG A 241 -17.06 -11.11 16.48
CA ARG A 241 -18.05 -10.98 15.42
C ARG A 241 -19.31 -10.35 15.97
N ILE A 242 -19.99 -9.59 15.13
CA ILE A 242 -21.24 -8.96 15.52
C ILE A 242 -22.30 -10.05 15.67
N LYS A 243 -22.90 -10.16 16.86
CA LYS A 243 -24.02 -11.09 17.09
C LYS A 243 -25.32 -10.35 16.81
N PHE A 244 -26.03 -10.74 15.75
CA PHE A 244 -27.33 -10.17 15.41
C PHE A 244 -28.44 -10.80 16.24
N THR A 245 -29.45 -9.98 16.56
CA THR A 245 -30.64 -10.41 17.30
C THR A 245 -31.47 -11.42 16.52
N ASN A 246 -31.54 -11.27 15.19
CA ASN A 246 -32.23 -12.19 14.30
C ASN A 246 -31.32 -13.35 13.90
N ALA A 247 -31.74 -14.59 14.18
CA ALA A 247 -31.01 -15.80 13.80
C ALA A 247 -30.75 -15.90 12.28
N LYS A 248 -31.70 -15.45 11.45
CA LYS A 248 -31.57 -15.45 9.98
C LYS A 248 -30.47 -14.53 9.46
N ASP A 249 -30.14 -13.47 10.19
CA ASP A 249 -29.09 -12.54 9.80
C ASP A 249 -27.70 -13.08 10.16
N ASN A 250 -27.63 -14.06 11.08
CA ASN A 250 -26.41 -14.81 11.40
C ASN A 250 -26.14 -15.98 10.44
N GLU A 251 -27.14 -16.39 9.63
CA GLU A 251 -26.96 -17.46 8.65
C GLU A 251 -26.35 -16.91 7.34
N HIS A 252 -25.18 -17.44 6.97
CA HIS A 252 -24.47 -17.02 5.77
C HIS A 252 -24.35 -18.16 4.75
N LYS A 253 -24.68 -17.87 3.49
CA LYS A 253 -24.47 -18.81 2.37
C LYS A 253 -22.99 -18.84 1.99
N THR A 254 -22.45 -19.97 1.53
CA THR A 254 -21.07 -19.97 1.01
C THR A 254 -20.98 -19.18 -0.31
N LEU A 255 -19.87 -18.46 -0.48
CA LEU A 255 -19.53 -17.69 -1.67
C LEU A 255 -18.42 -18.41 -2.45
N THR A 256 -18.24 -18.06 -3.72
CA THR A 256 -17.07 -18.51 -4.48
C THR A 256 -15.87 -17.59 -4.22
N ASP A 257 -14.64 -18.09 -4.44
CA ASP A 257 -13.39 -17.31 -4.32
C ASP A 257 -13.47 -16.00 -5.13
N LEU A 258 -14.07 -16.05 -6.33
CA LEU A 258 -14.26 -14.89 -7.19
C LEU A 258 -15.26 -13.89 -6.61
N ASP A 259 -16.37 -14.37 -6.03
CA ASP A 259 -17.36 -13.51 -5.38
C ASP A 259 -16.76 -12.79 -4.17
N GLN A 260 -15.94 -13.48 -3.39
CA GLN A 260 -15.23 -12.88 -2.25
C GLN A 260 -14.23 -11.80 -2.73
N ALA A 261 -13.49 -12.06 -3.81
CA ALA A 261 -12.60 -11.07 -4.40
C ALA A 261 -13.36 -9.84 -4.93
N ILE A 262 -14.57 -10.03 -5.49
CA ILE A 262 -15.44 -8.92 -5.89
C ILE A 262 -15.85 -8.08 -4.67
N LEU A 263 -16.25 -8.71 -3.55
CA LEU A 263 -16.57 -7.99 -2.32
C LEU A 263 -15.39 -7.16 -1.79
N LEU A 264 -14.17 -7.72 -1.83
CA LEU A 264 -12.96 -6.99 -1.46
C LEU A 264 -12.68 -5.80 -2.39
N SER A 265 -12.89 -5.96 -3.70
CA SER A 265 -12.74 -4.85 -4.65
C SER A 265 -13.77 -3.74 -4.45
N LEU A 266 -15.00 -4.08 -4.05
CA LEU A 266 -16.02 -3.09 -3.67
C LEU A 266 -15.67 -2.39 -2.36
N CYS A 267 -15.07 -3.11 -1.41
CA CYS A 267 -14.53 -2.51 -0.18
C CYS A 267 -13.41 -1.49 -0.51
N LEU A 268 -12.51 -1.84 -1.44
CA LEU A 268 -11.45 -0.93 -1.90
C LEU A 268 -12.02 0.30 -2.64
N ASP A 269 -13.09 0.14 -3.43
CA ASP A 269 -13.78 1.27 -4.07
C ASP A 269 -14.37 2.23 -3.03
N VAL A 270 -14.97 1.73 -1.95
CA VAL A 270 -15.48 2.56 -0.84
C VAL A 270 -14.35 3.34 -0.18
N LYS A 271 -13.21 2.69 0.06
CA LYS A 271 -12.01 3.32 0.64
C LYS A 271 -11.47 4.45 -0.23
N ASN A 272 -11.42 4.25 -1.55
CA ASN A 272 -10.83 5.22 -2.48
C ASN A 272 -11.77 6.37 -2.85
N THR A 273 -13.09 6.17 -2.77
CA THR A 273 -14.08 7.18 -3.22
C THR A 273 -14.59 8.08 -2.10
N ASN A 274 -14.44 7.68 -0.85
CA ASN A 274 -14.96 8.43 0.29
C ASN A 274 -13.80 8.85 1.22
N PRO A 275 -13.92 10.02 1.89
CA PRO A 275 -12.95 10.39 2.92
C PRO A 275 -12.95 9.37 4.07
N MET A 276 -11.82 9.28 4.77
CA MET A 276 -11.69 8.42 5.95
C MET A 276 -12.53 9.03 7.09
N ASP A 277 -13.66 8.40 7.39
CA ASP A 277 -14.60 8.78 8.44
C ASP A 277 -15.14 7.50 9.11
N GLY A 278 -15.71 7.62 10.31
CA GLY A 278 -16.25 6.48 11.04
C GLY A 278 -17.29 5.69 10.23
N LEU A 279 -18.11 6.37 9.41
CA LEU A 279 -19.11 5.73 8.57
C LEU A 279 -18.48 4.86 7.46
N THR A 280 -17.41 5.34 6.82
CA THR A 280 -16.74 4.61 5.74
C THR A 280 -16.06 3.36 6.28
N GLY A 281 -15.44 3.45 7.46
CA GLY A 281 -14.91 2.30 8.18
C GLY A 281 -15.96 1.24 8.53
N GLU A 282 -17.17 1.65 8.92
CA GLU A 282 -18.27 0.71 9.21
C GLU A 282 -18.83 0.06 7.93
N GLN A 283 -18.91 0.80 6.83
CA GLN A 283 -19.30 0.24 5.53
C GLN A 283 -18.27 -0.77 5.02
N MET A 284 -16.99 -0.46 5.12
CA MET A 284 -15.90 -1.39 4.77
C MET A 284 -15.93 -2.63 5.66
N GLY A 285 -16.09 -2.43 6.98
CA GLY A 285 -16.20 -3.51 7.96
C GLY A 285 -17.28 -4.54 7.59
N ALA A 286 -18.44 -4.09 7.08
CA ALA A 286 -19.53 -4.99 6.67
C ALA A 286 -19.16 -5.89 5.47
N TYR A 287 -18.37 -5.39 4.51
CA TYR A 287 -17.85 -6.22 3.40
C TYR A 287 -16.80 -7.22 3.89
N LEU A 288 -15.88 -6.77 4.75
CA LEU A 288 -14.79 -7.59 5.28
C LEU A 288 -15.33 -8.72 6.18
N GLU A 289 -16.25 -8.41 7.09
CA GLU A 289 -16.90 -9.40 7.93
C GLU A 289 -17.59 -10.48 7.08
N ARG A 290 -18.24 -10.09 5.97
CA ARG A 290 -18.88 -11.06 5.08
C ARG A 290 -17.90 -12.06 4.45
N VAL A 291 -16.69 -11.60 4.11
CA VAL A 291 -15.61 -12.44 3.56
C VAL A 291 -14.99 -13.31 4.65
N LEU A 292 -14.74 -12.77 5.84
CA LEU A 292 -14.13 -13.48 6.98
C LEU A 292 -14.97 -14.63 7.55
N HIS A 293 -16.27 -14.69 7.23
CA HIS A 293 -17.12 -15.83 7.59
C HIS A 293 -16.76 -17.13 6.87
N GLN A 294 -15.92 -17.09 5.82
CA GLN A 294 -15.51 -18.26 5.04
C GLN A 294 -13.99 -18.23 4.84
N HIS A 295 -13.33 -19.38 4.99
CA HIS A 295 -11.87 -19.49 5.03
C HIS A 295 -11.29 -20.49 3.99
N ASP A 296 -11.91 -20.57 2.81
CA ASP A 296 -11.50 -21.56 1.79
C ASP A 296 -10.17 -21.19 1.09
N ASP A 297 -9.82 -19.91 0.99
CA ASP A 297 -8.64 -19.42 0.25
C ASP A 297 -7.75 -18.50 1.11
N TRP A 298 -6.47 -18.88 1.24
CA TRP A 298 -5.50 -18.18 2.09
C TRP A 298 -5.36 -16.69 1.75
N MET A 299 -5.13 -16.36 0.47
CA MET A 299 -4.89 -14.97 0.06
C MET A 299 -6.10 -14.07 0.28
N ILE A 300 -7.31 -14.53 -0.04
CA ILE A 300 -8.53 -13.74 0.13
C ILE A 300 -8.75 -13.48 1.62
N TYR A 301 -8.58 -14.51 2.43
CA TYR A 301 -8.74 -14.40 3.87
C TYR A 301 -7.68 -13.49 4.50
N ALA A 302 -6.41 -13.65 4.12
CA ALA A 302 -5.31 -12.79 4.55
C ALA A 302 -5.53 -11.31 4.16
N THR A 303 -6.02 -11.05 2.95
CA THR A 303 -6.33 -9.68 2.52
C THR A 303 -7.49 -9.07 3.31
N ALA A 304 -8.51 -9.86 3.64
CA ALA A 304 -9.64 -9.41 4.43
C ALA A 304 -9.23 -9.12 5.88
N LEU A 305 -8.38 -9.99 6.45
CA LEU A 305 -7.80 -9.78 7.78
C LEU A 305 -6.91 -8.54 7.83
N LEU A 306 -6.08 -8.32 6.79
CA LEU A 306 -5.18 -7.18 6.73
C LEU A 306 -5.96 -5.86 6.66
N GLU A 307 -6.93 -5.74 5.75
CA GLU A 307 -7.78 -4.53 5.64
C GLU A 307 -8.59 -4.31 6.92
N ARG A 308 -9.06 -5.38 7.58
CA ARG A 308 -9.73 -5.26 8.89
C ARG A 308 -8.76 -4.75 9.96
N ALA A 309 -7.55 -5.30 10.03
CA ALA A 309 -6.54 -4.85 10.98
C ALA A 309 -6.17 -3.38 10.74
N TRP A 310 -6.09 -2.93 9.48
CA TRP A 310 -5.91 -1.51 9.17
C TRP A 310 -7.04 -0.64 9.72
N LEU A 311 -8.31 -1.00 9.52
CA LEU A 311 -9.43 -0.24 10.10
C LEU A 311 -9.45 -0.26 11.64
N GLU A 312 -9.03 -1.36 12.25
CA GLU A 312 -9.00 -1.51 13.71
C GLU A 312 -7.84 -0.75 14.35
N SER A 313 -6.72 -0.60 13.64
CA SER A 313 -5.54 0.11 14.11
C SER A 313 -5.77 1.61 14.34
N GLU A 314 -6.73 2.20 13.61
CA GLU A 314 -7.14 3.59 13.79
C GLU A 314 -7.92 3.78 15.10
N ARG A 315 -8.53 2.71 15.61
CA ARG A 315 -9.28 2.72 16.87
C ARG A 315 -8.36 2.51 18.05
N VAL A 316 -8.64 3.20 19.15
CA VAL A 316 -7.81 3.12 20.37
C VAL A 316 -7.81 1.72 20.97
N HIS A 317 -8.99 1.10 21.13
CA HIS A 317 -9.11 -0.20 21.80
C HIS A 317 -8.71 -1.41 20.96
N GLY A 318 -8.66 -1.28 19.62
CA GLY A 318 -8.32 -2.38 18.72
C GLY A 318 -6.86 -2.38 18.23
N ARG A 319 -6.08 -1.37 18.60
CA ARG A 319 -4.80 -1.07 17.96
C ARG A 319 -3.74 -2.15 18.17
N GLU A 320 -3.59 -2.63 19.40
CA GLU A 320 -2.56 -3.61 19.74
C GLU A 320 -2.82 -4.95 19.05
N ARG A 321 -4.06 -5.45 19.14
CA ARG A 321 -4.48 -6.68 18.44
C ARG A 321 -4.32 -6.56 16.93
N ALA A 322 -4.70 -5.43 16.35
CA ALA A 322 -4.56 -5.18 14.92
C ALA A 322 -3.09 -5.29 14.48
N ILE A 323 -2.16 -4.72 15.25
CA ILE A 323 -0.72 -4.77 14.94
C ILE A 323 -0.19 -6.20 15.07
N LEU A 324 -0.60 -6.94 16.11
CA LEU A 324 -0.25 -8.35 16.24
C LEU A 324 -0.79 -9.18 15.06
N GLN A 325 -1.99 -8.86 14.57
CA GLN A 325 -2.57 -9.53 13.40
C GLN A 325 -1.74 -9.23 12.13
N ILE A 326 -1.31 -7.98 11.95
CA ILE A 326 -0.44 -7.59 10.83
C ILE A 326 0.91 -8.32 10.93
N GLN A 327 1.48 -8.42 12.13
CA GLN A 327 2.70 -9.20 12.37
C GLN A 327 2.52 -10.67 11.99
N ALA A 328 1.46 -11.32 12.49
CA ALA A 328 1.18 -12.72 12.18
C ALA A 328 1.05 -12.96 10.67
N LEU A 329 0.37 -12.05 9.95
CA LEU A 329 0.27 -12.12 8.49
C LEU A 329 1.63 -11.94 7.81
N ALA A 330 2.43 -10.96 8.24
CA ALA A 330 3.76 -10.70 7.68
C ALA A 330 4.72 -11.89 7.88
N ASP A 331 4.61 -12.57 9.02
CA ASP A 331 5.39 -13.75 9.37
C ASP A 331 5.01 -14.98 8.52
N GLN A 332 3.70 -15.22 8.35
CA GLN A 332 3.18 -16.32 7.51
C GLN A 332 3.51 -16.19 6.03
N HIS A 333 3.92 -15.00 5.57
CA HIS A 333 4.39 -14.77 4.20
C HIS A 333 5.77 -15.34 3.90
N THR A 334 6.42 -15.97 4.87
CA THR A 334 7.77 -16.53 4.73
C THR A 334 7.87 -17.98 5.18
N ASN A 335 8.81 -18.71 4.58
CA ASN A 335 9.20 -20.04 5.04
C ASN A 335 10.58 -19.99 5.71
N ARG A 336 10.96 -18.81 6.21
CA ARG A 336 12.25 -18.56 6.86
C ARG A 336 11.96 -18.03 8.24
N LEU A 337 12.81 -18.36 9.19
CA LEU A 337 12.75 -17.78 10.52
C LEU A 337 12.90 -16.26 10.39
N THR A 338 11.84 -15.53 10.70
CA THR A 338 11.88 -14.07 10.83
C THR A 338 12.34 -13.69 12.23
N LEU A 339 12.74 -12.44 12.42
CA LEU A 339 13.12 -11.92 13.73
C LEU A 339 12.02 -12.08 14.78
N THR A 340 10.78 -11.97 14.33
CA THR A 340 9.53 -12.07 15.10
C THR A 340 9.11 -13.52 15.37
N GLN A 341 9.69 -14.50 14.69
CA GLN A 341 9.44 -15.93 14.90
C GLN A 341 10.58 -16.58 15.71
N SER A 342 10.24 -17.13 16.87
CA SER A 342 11.20 -17.80 17.76
C SER A 342 11.30 -19.31 17.54
N THR A 343 10.32 -19.93 16.86
CA THR A 343 10.17 -21.39 16.76
C THR A 343 10.18 -21.88 15.32
N PHE A 344 10.65 -23.12 15.09
CA PHE A 344 10.54 -23.77 13.78
C PHE A 344 9.09 -24.16 13.43
N GLU A 345 8.24 -24.41 14.43
CA GLU A 345 6.82 -24.77 14.24
C GLU A 345 6.04 -23.65 13.55
N SER A 346 6.31 -22.37 13.87
CA SER A 346 5.70 -21.24 13.17
C SER A 346 6.07 -21.16 11.69
N VAL A 347 7.20 -21.76 11.28
CA VAL A 347 7.61 -21.84 9.87
C VAL A 347 6.89 -22.99 9.16
N GLU A 348 6.61 -24.10 9.85
CA GLU A 348 5.83 -25.21 9.30
C GLU A 348 4.36 -24.83 9.09
N ASN A 349 3.83 -23.97 9.96
CA ASN A 349 2.47 -23.42 9.84
C ASN A 349 2.35 -22.30 8.78
N SER A 350 3.46 -21.90 8.14
CA SER A 350 3.43 -20.90 7.06
C SER A 350 2.82 -21.48 5.78
N ALA A 351 1.92 -20.72 5.15
CA ALA A 351 1.24 -21.17 3.94
C ALA A 351 2.20 -21.44 2.77
N PRO A 352 1.99 -22.51 1.99
CA PRO A 352 2.87 -22.83 0.86
C PRO A 352 2.79 -21.75 -0.24
N PRO A 353 3.88 -21.51 -1.01
CA PRO A 353 3.91 -20.49 -2.06
C PRO A 353 2.79 -20.60 -3.11
N GLN A 354 2.30 -21.82 -3.37
CA GLN A 354 1.22 -22.09 -4.32
C GLN A 354 -0.10 -21.45 -3.87
N GLU A 355 -0.42 -21.52 -2.58
CA GLU A 355 -1.63 -20.90 -2.01
C GLU A 355 -1.49 -19.37 -2.00
N ARG A 356 -0.31 -18.85 -1.68
CA ARG A 356 -0.01 -17.40 -1.72
C ARG A 356 -0.12 -16.79 -3.12
N LEU A 357 0.13 -17.56 -4.19
CA LEU A 357 0.14 -17.05 -5.56
C LEU A 357 -1.18 -17.25 -6.32
N LYS A 358 -2.12 -18.05 -5.78
CA LYS A 358 -3.36 -18.46 -6.50
C LYS A 358 -4.17 -17.28 -7.06
N ASN A 359 -4.34 -16.21 -6.27
CA ASN A 359 -5.20 -15.06 -6.61
C ASN A 359 -4.44 -13.72 -6.70
N LEU A 360 -3.13 -13.73 -6.96
CA LEU A 360 -2.26 -12.55 -6.97
C LEU A 360 -2.75 -11.38 -7.85
N HIS A 361 -3.38 -11.69 -9.00
CA HIS A 361 -3.85 -10.67 -9.95
C HIS A 361 -5.27 -10.16 -9.65
N THR A 362 -6.06 -10.96 -8.92
CA THR A 362 -7.48 -10.71 -8.64
C THR A 362 -7.65 -9.95 -7.32
N ILE A 363 -6.60 -9.78 -6.52
CA ILE A 363 -6.65 -9.09 -5.24
C ILE A 363 -5.48 -8.13 -5.15
N VAL A 364 -5.67 -7.07 -4.37
CA VAL A 364 -4.60 -6.14 -3.99
C VAL A 364 -4.09 -6.59 -2.63
N TYR A 365 -2.85 -7.07 -2.61
CA TYR A 365 -2.13 -7.39 -1.39
C TYR A 365 -0.77 -6.73 -1.44
N PRO A 366 -0.32 -6.05 -0.37
CA PRO A 366 0.97 -5.38 -0.37
C PRO A 366 2.11 -6.40 -0.48
N PRO A 367 3.22 -6.04 -1.13
CA PRO A 367 4.42 -6.86 -1.07
C PRO A 367 4.93 -6.94 0.37
N ARG A 368 5.64 -8.02 0.70
CA ARG A 368 6.10 -8.28 2.08
C ARG A 368 6.88 -7.09 2.69
N TRP A 369 7.79 -6.47 1.95
CA TRP A 369 8.54 -5.31 2.45
C TRP A 369 7.61 -4.14 2.78
N GLY A 370 6.54 -3.94 2.01
CA GLY A 370 5.53 -2.91 2.29
C GLY A 370 4.68 -3.25 3.52
N ALA A 371 4.36 -4.53 3.72
CA ALA A 371 3.70 -4.98 4.94
C ALA A 371 4.60 -4.85 6.19
N LEU A 372 5.90 -5.13 6.06
CA LEU A 372 6.88 -4.94 7.15
C LEU A 372 7.10 -3.45 7.45
N GLN A 373 7.14 -2.60 6.42
CA GLN A 373 7.23 -1.15 6.59
C GLN A 373 6.01 -0.61 7.33
N ASP A 374 4.80 -0.97 6.90
CA ASP A 374 3.55 -0.58 7.58
C ASP A 374 3.52 -1.09 9.04
N LEU A 375 3.96 -2.32 9.29
CA LEU A 375 4.10 -2.87 10.65
C LEU A 375 5.08 -2.06 11.51
N ALA A 376 6.26 -1.74 10.98
CA ALA A 376 7.30 -0.99 11.67
C ALA A 376 6.86 0.45 11.99
N GLU A 377 6.21 1.13 11.04
CA GLU A 377 5.63 2.46 11.24
C GLU A 377 4.55 2.44 12.34
N ARG A 378 3.71 1.41 12.37
CA ARG A 378 2.69 1.23 13.42
C ARG A 378 3.32 0.95 14.78
N TYR A 379 4.39 0.17 14.83
CA TYR A 379 5.16 -0.05 16.05
C TYR A 379 5.78 1.24 16.58
N ALA A 380 6.38 2.04 15.70
CA ALA A 380 6.93 3.35 16.05
C ALA A 380 5.84 4.29 16.59
N LYS A 381 4.65 4.30 15.97
CA LYS A 381 3.49 5.11 16.41
C LYS A 381 2.97 4.71 17.81
N ILE A 382 3.05 3.44 18.20
CA ILE A 382 2.73 3.01 19.58
C ILE A 382 3.85 3.37 20.57
N GLY A 383 5.07 3.55 20.08
CA GLY A 383 6.27 3.78 20.89
C GLY A 383 7.13 2.54 21.09
N ILE A 384 6.86 1.43 20.39
CA ILE A 384 7.70 0.23 20.39
C ILE A 384 8.84 0.43 19.40
N MET A 385 9.77 1.30 19.78
CA MET A 385 10.83 1.80 18.88
C MET A 385 11.91 0.76 18.57
N THR A 386 12.25 -0.13 19.51
CA THR A 386 13.33 -1.11 19.29
C THR A 386 12.96 -2.17 18.27
N SER A 387 11.76 -2.73 18.36
CA SER A 387 11.28 -3.73 17.41
C SER A 387 11.00 -3.10 16.05
N ALA A 388 10.51 -1.86 16.01
CA ALA A 388 10.40 -1.08 14.77
C ALA A 388 11.76 -0.91 14.09
N ALA A 389 12.80 -0.53 14.84
CA ALA A 389 14.16 -0.37 14.30
C ALA A 389 14.68 -1.67 13.67
N GLU A 390 14.48 -2.81 14.32
CA GLU A 390 14.95 -4.10 13.80
C GLU A 390 14.20 -4.53 12.52
N LEU A 391 12.90 -4.22 12.41
CA LEU A 391 12.15 -4.41 11.17
C LEU A 391 12.65 -3.48 10.05
N PHE A 392 12.92 -2.21 10.36
CA PHE A 392 13.50 -1.28 9.39
C PHE A 392 14.92 -1.68 8.97
N GLU A 393 15.70 -2.30 9.86
CA GLU A 393 17.00 -2.89 9.53
C GLU A 393 16.86 -4.05 8.52
N GLU A 394 15.83 -4.89 8.62
CA GLU A 394 15.56 -5.97 7.64
C GLU A 394 15.22 -5.41 6.26
N ILE A 395 14.52 -4.27 6.19
CA ILE A 395 14.14 -3.60 4.93
C ILE A 395 15.27 -2.69 4.40
N GLU A 396 16.31 -2.46 5.20
CA GLU A 396 17.42 -1.54 4.92
C GLU A 396 17.00 -0.05 4.82
N LEU A 397 15.94 0.34 5.54
CA LEU A 397 15.49 1.73 5.67
C LEU A 397 16.26 2.44 6.80
N TRP A 398 17.54 2.73 6.55
CA TRP A 398 18.47 3.24 7.57
C TRP A 398 18.06 4.58 8.20
N ASP A 399 17.36 5.43 7.46
CA ASP A 399 16.86 6.71 7.98
C ASP A 399 15.94 6.46 9.19
N GLU A 400 14.94 5.60 9.02
CA GLU A 400 13.98 5.24 10.07
C GLU A 400 14.60 4.44 11.21
N VAL A 401 15.61 3.61 10.92
CA VAL A 401 16.37 2.87 11.95
C VAL A 401 17.01 3.84 12.95
N VAL A 402 17.65 4.89 12.45
CA VAL A 402 18.33 5.88 13.29
C VAL A 402 17.33 6.65 14.12
N GLU A 403 16.22 7.07 13.52
CA GLU A 403 15.10 7.73 14.20
C GLU A 403 14.53 6.88 15.33
N CYS A 404 14.26 5.60 15.05
CA CYS A 404 13.74 4.67 16.04
C CYS A 404 14.72 4.46 17.21
N TYR A 405 16.02 4.23 16.95
CA TYR A 405 16.99 4.09 18.04
C TYR A 405 17.20 5.36 18.83
N ARG A 406 17.13 6.52 18.18
CA ARG A 406 17.15 7.83 18.86
C ARG A 406 15.93 7.98 19.76
N GLY A 407 14.73 7.69 19.26
CA GLY A 407 13.48 7.71 20.03
C GLY A 407 13.50 6.72 21.21
N ALA A 408 14.17 5.57 21.04
CA ALA A 408 14.41 4.59 22.10
C ALA A 408 15.49 5.01 23.13
N GLY A 409 16.18 6.15 22.92
CA GLY A 409 17.30 6.60 23.75
C GLY A 409 18.61 5.83 23.55
N LYS A 410 18.69 4.94 22.56
CA LYS A 410 19.89 4.12 22.24
C LYS A 410 20.83 4.83 21.25
N VAL A 411 21.25 6.05 21.59
CA VAL A 411 22.06 6.93 20.72
C VAL A 411 23.38 6.28 20.29
N ASN A 412 24.05 5.55 21.19
CA ASN A 412 25.33 4.89 20.86
C ASN A 412 25.20 3.84 19.76
N LYS A 413 24.12 3.04 19.78
CA LYS A 413 23.84 2.02 18.76
C LYS A 413 23.51 2.70 17.42
N ALA A 414 22.73 3.78 17.47
CA ALA A 414 22.41 4.58 16.28
C ALA A 414 23.69 5.15 15.66
N GLU A 415 24.60 5.70 16.46
CA GLU A 415 25.87 6.27 16.00
C GLU A 415 26.76 5.20 15.34
N GLU A 416 26.88 4.02 15.95
CA GLU A 416 27.64 2.90 15.38
C GLU A 416 27.11 2.50 14.00
N ILE A 417 25.78 2.38 13.87
CA ILE A 417 25.11 2.05 12.60
C ILE A 417 25.39 3.14 11.55
N VAL A 418 25.23 4.41 11.92
CA VAL A 418 25.48 5.54 11.01
C VAL A 418 26.94 5.55 10.55
N ARG A 419 27.90 5.38 11.46
CA ARG A 419 29.34 5.33 11.12
C ARG A 419 29.66 4.16 10.20
N LYS A 420 29.07 2.98 10.45
CA LYS A 420 29.20 1.82 9.56
C LYS A 420 28.67 2.15 8.16
N ARG A 421 27.49 2.76 8.06
CA ARG A 421 26.90 3.10 6.76
C ARG A 421 27.67 4.19 6.03
N LEU A 422 28.18 5.20 6.74
CA LEU A 422 29.06 6.22 6.17
C LEU A 422 30.37 5.62 5.63
N SER A 423 30.88 4.55 6.23
CA SER A 423 32.07 3.85 5.73
C SER A 423 31.83 3.07 4.44
N GLU A 424 30.58 2.64 4.20
CA GLU A 424 30.18 1.96 2.97
C GLU A 424 29.86 2.98 1.87
N ASN A 425 28.95 3.92 2.15
CA ASN A 425 28.51 4.96 1.22
C ASN A 425 28.21 6.27 1.97
N GLU A 426 28.92 7.35 1.62
CA GLU A 426 28.63 8.69 2.13
C GLU A 426 27.32 9.21 1.54
N THR A 427 26.32 9.45 2.40
CA THR A 427 25.06 10.08 2.01
C THR A 427 24.81 11.34 2.84
N PRO A 428 24.23 12.42 2.25
CA PRO A 428 23.92 13.63 3.00
C PRO A 428 23.00 13.38 4.21
N ARG A 429 22.03 12.46 4.07
CA ARG A 429 21.10 12.10 5.15
C ARG A 429 21.82 11.49 6.35
N MET A 430 22.71 10.52 6.11
CA MET A 430 23.47 9.88 7.19
C MET A 430 24.43 10.86 7.89
N TRP A 431 25.03 11.81 7.17
CA TRP A 431 25.83 12.86 7.79
C TRP A 431 25.01 13.81 8.66
N ALA A 432 23.80 14.17 8.22
CA ALA A 432 22.90 14.96 9.05
C ALA A 432 22.44 14.18 10.29
N ALA A 433 22.08 12.90 10.13
CA ALA A 433 21.73 12.03 11.25
C ALA A 433 22.89 11.91 12.26
N LEU A 434 24.14 11.79 11.79
CA LEU A 434 25.32 11.82 12.67
C LEU A 434 25.43 13.16 13.42
N GLY A 435 25.19 14.28 12.73
CA GLY A 435 25.17 15.61 13.33
C GLY A 435 24.12 15.76 14.42
N GLU A 436 22.95 15.15 14.26
CA GLU A 436 21.88 15.18 15.27
C GLU A 436 22.25 14.34 16.50
N LEU A 437 22.91 13.19 16.28
CA LEU A 437 23.35 12.30 17.35
C LEU A 437 24.51 12.90 18.17
N THR A 438 25.52 13.49 17.51
CA THR A 438 26.70 14.07 18.19
C THR A 438 26.54 15.54 18.57
N LYS A 439 25.55 16.24 17.97
CA LYS A 439 25.31 17.69 18.06
C LYS A 439 26.45 18.55 17.49
N ASP A 440 27.21 18.00 16.54
CA ASP A 440 28.31 18.70 15.89
C ASP A 440 27.88 19.38 14.58
N PRO A 441 28.08 20.71 14.44
CA PRO A 441 27.65 21.44 13.24
C PRO A 441 28.43 21.05 11.99
N ALA A 442 29.68 20.58 12.15
CA ALA A 442 30.55 20.19 11.04
C ALA A 442 29.97 19.04 10.21
N HIS A 443 29.17 18.16 10.82
CA HIS A 443 28.53 17.05 10.12
C HIS A 443 27.40 17.54 9.19
N TYR A 444 26.67 18.58 9.59
CA TYR A 444 25.67 19.19 8.72
C TYR A 444 26.31 19.97 7.57
N GLU A 445 27.42 20.66 7.81
CA GLU A 445 28.19 21.34 6.75
C GLU A 445 28.69 20.33 5.72
N ARG A 446 29.20 19.17 6.16
CA ARG A 446 29.57 18.07 5.27
C ARG A 446 28.38 17.52 4.47
N ALA A 447 27.20 17.38 5.08
CA ALA A 447 25.98 16.99 4.37
C ALA A 447 25.59 18.01 3.28
N LEU A 448 25.77 19.30 3.55
CA LEU A 448 25.51 20.37 2.59
C LEU A 448 26.52 20.36 1.44
N GLU A 449 27.81 20.11 1.72
CA GLU A 449 28.84 19.94 0.69
C GLU A 449 28.48 18.81 -0.27
N LEU A 450 28.15 17.62 0.26
CA LEU A 450 27.81 16.45 -0.54
C LEU A 450 26.54 16.63 -1.38
N SER A 451 25.58 17.41 -0.88
CA SER A 451 24.33 17.68 -1.58
C SER A 451 24.38 18.89 -2.52
N ASN A 452 25.51 19.59 -2.60
CA ASN A 452 25.65 20.89 -3.27
C ASN A 452 24.58 21.91 -2.79
N GLY A 453 24.28 21.91 -1.48
CA GLY A 453 23.31 22.82 -0.88
C GLY A 453 21.84 22.52 -1.21
N ARG A 454 21.52 21.35 -1.78
CA ARG A 454 20.13 20.94 -2.10
C ARG A 454 19.43 20.18 -0.99
N PHE A 455 20.09 19.97 0.15
CA PHE A 455 19.52 19.21 1.26
C PHE A 455 18.97 20.14 2.35
N SER A 456 17.65 20.40 2.30
CA SER A 456 16.97 21.33 3.20
C SER A 456 17.11 20.95 4.68
N ALA A 457 16.98 19.66 5.01
CA ALA A 457 17.03 19.20 6.40
C ALA A 457 18.35 19.57 7.12
N ALA A 458 19.49 19.56 6.44
CA ALA A 458 20.75 19.98 7.05
C ALA A 458 20.78 21.48 7.39
N TYR A 459 20.15 22.34 6.58
CA TYR A 459 19.96 23.76 6.94
C TYR A 459 19.03 23.91 8.16
N CYS A 460 17.96 23.12 8.24
CA CYS A 460 17.08 23.12 9.41
C CYS A 460 17.82 22.71 10.68
N CYS A 461 18.66 21.67 10.61
CA CYS A 461 19.44 21.20 11.75
C CYS A 461 20.49 22.23 12.20
N LEU A 462 21.18 22.87 11.25
CA LEU A 462 22.08 24.00 11.56
C LEU A 462 21.32 25.18 12.17
N GLY A 463 20.16 25.51 11.63
CA GLY A 463 19.28 26.55 12.15
C GLY A 463 18.88 26.27 13.59
N GLN A 464 18.45 25.04 13.89
CA GLN A 464 18.10 24.60 15.24
C GLN A 464 19.31 24.67 16.18
N HIS A 465 20.49 24.22 15.75
CA HIS A 465 21.72 24.30 16.55
C HIS A 465 22.09 25.74 16.92
N TYR A 466 22.00 26.68 15.98
CA TYR A 466 22.24 28.10 16.26
C TYR A 466 21.17 28.71 17.15
N PHE A 467 19.92 28.29 16.98
CA PHE A 467 18.81 28.69 17.85
C PHE A 467 19.04 28.23 19.29
N ASP A 468 19.45 26.98 19.50
CA ASP A 468 19.76 26.41 20.82
C ASP A 468 20.94 27.13 21.49
N LYS A 469 21.88 27.64 20.69
CA LYS A 469 22.99 28.51 21.16
C LYS A 469 22.58 29.97 21.40
N GLY A 470 21.36 30.37 21.02
CA GLY A 470 20.86 31.73 21.14
C GLY A 470 21.27 32.69 20.00
N ASP A 471 21.99 32.21 18.98
CA ASP A 471 22.35 33.02 17.81
C ASP A 471 21.19 33.04 16.80
N LEU A 472 20.15 33.82 17.15
CA LEU A 472 18.89 33.90 16.39
C LEU A 472 19.10 34.39 14.95
N ARG A 473 20.11 35.25 14.70
CA ARG A 473 20.39 35.78 13.35
C ARG A 473 20.89 34.66 12.44
N LYS A 474 21.89 33.89 12.87
CA LYS A 474 22.36 32.74 12.09
C LYS A 474 21.31 31.65 11.95
N ALA A 475 20.47 31.47 12.98
CA ALA A 475 19.33 30.56 12.87
C ALA A 475 18.40 30.98 11.73
N SER A 476 17.96 32.26 11.71
CA SER A 476 17.12 32.83 10.64
C SER A 476 17.75 32.66 9.25
N GLU A 477 19.04 32.96 9.10
CA GLU A 477 19.75 32.78 7.81
C GLU A 477 19.73 31.34 7.30
N ASN A 478 19.89 30.36 8.18
CA ASN A 478 19.86 28.94 7.81
C ASN A 478 18.43 28.47 7.48
N TYR A 479 17.43 28.86 8.28
CA TYR A 479 16.03 28.56 7.97
C TYR A 479 15.57 29.22 6.65
N MET A 480 16.03 30.44 6.36
CA MET A 480 15.76 31.10 5.07
C MET A 480 16.39 30.35 3.89
N LYS A 481 17.55 29.71 4.07
CA LYS A 481 18.14 28.82 3.05
C LYS A 481 17.33 27.53 2.92
N ALA A 482 16.84 26.97 4.02
CA ALA A 482 16.02 25.76 4.02
C ALA A 482 14.73 25.93 3.20
N VAL A 483 13.98 27.02 3.43
CA VAL A 483 12.73 27.30 2.68
C VAL A 483 12.99 27.59 1.20
N LYS A 484 14.15 28.16 0.84
CA LYS A 484 14.53 28.33 -0.58
C LYS A 484 14.75 27.00 -1.29
N VAL A 485 15.25 25.99 -0.58
CA VAL A 485 15.48 24.65 -1.13
C VAL A 485 14.18 23.85 -1.19
N LYS A 486 13.36 23.90 -0.13
CA LYS A 486 12.07 23.23 -0.05
C LYS A 486 11.00 24.25 0.39
N PRO A 487 10.31 24.90 -0.56
CA PRO A 487 9.28 25.90 -0.23
C PRO A 487 8.00 25.29 0.36
N LEU A 488 7.71 24.03 0.03
CA LEU A 488 6.54 23.29 0.52
C LEU A 488 6.90 22.54 1.81
N ASP A 489 7.13 23.30 2.87
CA ASP A 489 7.42 22.78 4.21
C ASP A 489 6.89 23.74 5.29
N PRO A 490 5.61 23.60 5.69
CA PRO A 490 4.95 24.52 6.63
C PRO A 490 5.68 24.63 7.96
N PHE A 491 6.23 23.51 8.45
CA PHE A 491 6.99 23.47 9.70
C PHE A 491 8.24 24.37 9.67
N VAL A 492 8.96 24.40 8.56
CA VAL A 492 10.17 25.23 8.41
C VAL A 492 9.80 26.71 8.31
N TRP A 493 8.72 27.04 7.58
CA TRP A 493 8.17 28.39 7.52
C TRP A 493 7.71 28.89 8.90
N PHE A 494 7.02 28.05 9.66
CA PHE A 494 6.59 28.38 11.02
C PHE A 494 7.78 28.70 11.93
N ARG A 495 8.85 27.90 11.89
CA ARG A 495 10.08 28.16 12.66
C ARG A 495 10.77 29.45 12.23
N LEU A 496 10.85 29.72 10.93
CA LEU A 496 11.40 30.97 10.42
C LEU A 496 10.59 32.17 10.95
N GLY A 497 9.25 32.11 10.87
CA GLY A 497 8.36 33.15 11.37
C GLY A 497 8.54 33.41 12.87
N ALA A 498 8.61 32.35 13.68
CA ALA A 498 8.82 32.46 15.12
C ALA A 498 10.19 33.08 15.48
N ILE A 499 11.26 32.72 14.74
CA ILE A 499 12.59 33.30 14.93
C ILE A 499 12.61 34.77 14.49
N SER A 500 11.98 35.10 13.36
CA SER A 500 11.85 36.47 12.86
C SER A 500 11.08 37.38 13.83
N MET A 501 9.99 36.89 14.44
CA MET A 501 9.29 37.66 15.50
C MET A 501 10.21 37.96 16.68
N ARG A 502 11.02 36.99 17.13
CA ARG A 502 11.98 37.20 18.23
C ARG A 502 13.09 38.18 17.87
N LEU A 503 13.46 38.26 16.60
CA LEU A 503 14.42 39.24 16.07
C LEU A 503 13.80 40.64 15.87
N GLY A 504 12.47 40.76 15.91
CA GLY A 504 11.75 41.99 15.58
C GLY A 504 11.61 42.24 14.08
N GLU A 505 11.85 41.23 13.24
CA GLU A 505 11.69 41.28 11.79
C GLU A 505 10.23 40.97 11.41
N TRP A 506 9.33 41.89 11.71
CA TRP A 506 7.89 41.68 11.60
C TRP A 506 7.40 41.40 10.16
N GLU A 507 8.04 42.01 9.16
CA GLU A 507 7.69 41.78 7.74
C GLU A 507 8.03 40.35 7.29
N THR A 508 9.21 39.85 7.66
CA THR A 508 9.62 38.48 7.31
C THR A 508 8.81 37.46 8.08
N ALA A 509 8.48 37.74 9.35
CA ALA A 509 7.58 36.92 10.14
C ALA A 509 6.18 36.82 9.52
N LEU A 510 5.60 37.96 9.11
CA LEU A 510 4.28 37.98 8.48
C LEU A 510 4.26 37.15 7.20
N HIS A 511 5.27 37.32 6.34
CA HIS A 511 5.39 36.51 5.13
C HIS A 511 5.49 35.02 5.46
N ALA A 512 6.33 34.64 6.42
CA ALA A 512 6.55 33.25 6.77
C ALA A 512 5.26 32.58 7.29
N PHE A 513 4.52 33.22 8.21
CA PHE A 513 3.25 32.66 8.67
C PHE A 513 2.15 32.68 7.61
N SER A 514 2.16 33.67 6.71
CA SER A 514 1.23 33.68 5.57
C SER A 514 1.45 32.49 4.63
N GLU A 515 2.70 32.06 4.43
CA GLU A 515 3.01 30.83 3.67
C GLU A 515 2.51 29.58 4.39
N VAL A 516 2.65 29.51 5.73
CA VAL A 516 2.10 28.39 6.52
C VAL A 516 0.60 28.29 6.32
N VAL A 517 -0.12 29.39 6.53
CA VAL A 517 -1.58 29.44 6.41
C VAL A 517 -2.07 29.13 4.99
N GLN A 518 -1.31 29.49 3.95
CA GLN A 518 -1.64 29.12 2.57
C GLN A 518 -1.48 27.61 2.32
N GLN A 519 -0.51 26.98 2.97
CA GLN A 519 -0.24 25.55 2.82
C GLN A 519 -1.14 24.68 3.71
N GLU A 520 -1.36 25.12 4.95
CA GLU A 520 -2.15 24.46 5.99
C GLU A 520 -3.15 25.46 6.59
N PRO A 521 -4.34 25.62 5.97
CA PRO A 521 -5.34 26.57 6.43
C PRO A 521 -5.94 26.25 7.80
N GLU A 522 -5.77 25.01 8.28
CA GLU A 522 -6.29 24.49 9.55
C GLU A 522 -5.32 24.69 10.74
N GLU A 523 -4.16 25.32 10.51
CA GLU A 523 -3.15 25.54 11.56
C GLU A 523 -3.41 26.83 12.33
N GLY A 524 -4.17 26.72 13.42
CA GLY A 524 -4.61 27.85 14.23
C GLY A 524 -3.50 28.64 14.89
N ASP A 525 -2.38 28.01 15.22
CA ASP A 525 -1.22 28.70 15.79
C ASP A 525 -0.58 29.64 14.75
N ALA A 526 -0.61 29.29 13.47
CA ALA A 526 -0.11 30.14 12.40
C ALA A 526 -1.02 31.37 12.21
N TRP A 527 -2.34 31.18 12.18
CA TRP A 527 -3.31 32.28 12.12
C TRP A 527 -3.21 33.22 13.34
N ALA A 528 -2.99 32.67 14.53
CA ALA A 528 -2.76 33.44 15.75
C ALA A 528 -1.52 34.33 15.63
N ASN A 529 -0.42 33.79 15.08
CA ASN A 529 0.80 34.56 14.85
C ASN A 529 0.63 35.64 13.77
N VAL A 530 -0.11 35.38 12.69
CA VAL A 530 -0.47 36.40 11.68
C VAL A 530 -1.24 37.56 12.34
N ALA A 531 -2.28 37.23 13.12
CA ALA A 531 -3.05 38.23 13.85
C ALA A 531 -2.17 39.05 14.81
N ALA A 532 -1.30 38.39 15.57
CA ALA A 532 -0.38 39.05 16.50
C ALA A 532 0.57 40.03 15.79
N VAL A 533 1.10 39.65 14.62
CA VAL A 533 1.98 40.53 13.84
C VAL A 533 1.21 41.75 13.30
N HIS A 534 -0.01 41.57 12.78
CA HIS A 534 -0.84 42.70 12.32
C HIS A 534 -1.26 43.63 13.47
N MET A 535 -1.56 43.08 14.65
CA MET A 535 -1.84 43.88 15.86
C MET A 535 -0.63 44.69 16.29
N HIS A 536 0.57 44.09 16.28
CA HIS A 536 1.82 44.79 16.54
C HIS A 536 2.07 45.93 15.53
N ASN A 537 1.81 45.67 14.24
CA ASN A 537 1.94 46.66 13.17
C ASN A 537 0.83 47.73 13.17
N LYS A 538 -0.13 47.66 14.10
CA LYS A 538 -1.29 48.57 14.22
C LYS A 538 -2.22 48.58 13.01
N ASN A 539 -2.36 47.42 12.35
CA ASN A 539 -3.29 47.18 11.24
C ASN A 539 -4.49 46.32 11.70
N PRO A 540 -5.46 46.86 12.46
CA PRO A 540 -6.57 46.08 13.00
C PRO A 540 -7.52 45.53 11.93
N SER A 541 -7.57 46.17 10.76
CA SER A 541 -8.41 45.72 9.63
C SER A 541 -7.98 44.37 9.07
N GLU A 542 -6.68 44.08 9.06
CA GLU A 542 -6.10 42.84 8.55
C GLU A 542 -6.00 41.77 9.65
N ALA A 543 -5.87 42.19 10.92
CA ALA A 543 -5.86 41.27 12.06
C ALA A 543 -7.22 40.60 12.30
N TYR A 544 -8.33 41.31 12.06
CA TYR A 544 -9.67 40.80 12.39
C TYR A 544 -10.07 39.53 11.61
N PRO A 545 -9.87 39.43 10.28
CA PRO A 545 -10.08 38.18 9.55
C PRO A 545 -9.28 37.00 10.09
N ALA A 546 -7.98 37.19 10.38
CA ALA A 546 -7.14 36.13 10.94
C ALA A 546 -7.66 35.64 12.30
N LEU A 547 -8.11 36.55 13.17
CA LEU A 547 -8.72 36.21 14.45
C LEU A 547 -10.03 35.43 14.31
N LEU A 548 -10.82 35.70 13.26
CA LEU A 548 -12.05 34.93 13.01
C LEU A 548 -11.74 33.48 12.63
N GLU A 549 -10.66 33.21 11.89
CA GLU A 549 -10.24 31.86 11.57
C GLU A 549 -9.75 31.13 12.83
N VAL A 550 -8.92 31.76 13.68
CA VAL A 550 -8.53 31.20 14.99
C VAL A 550 -9.74 30.80 15.84
N ARG A 551 -10.79 31.63 15.84
CA ARG A 551 -12.02 31.37 16.61
C ARG A 551 -12.74 30.10 16.15
N LYS A 552 -12.72 29.78 14.85
CA LYS A 552 -13.38 28.58 14.32
C LYS A 552 -12.72 27.31 14.83
N GLU A 553 -11.40 27.34 15.01
CA GLU A 553 -10.62 26.18 15.41
C GLU A 553 -10.49 26.06 16.93
N ASN A 554 -10.12 27.15 17.61
CA ASN A 554 -9.86 27.12 19.03
C ASN A 554 -10.31 28.42 19.71
N ASN A 555 -11.51 28.40 20.27
CA ASN A 555 -12.12 29.54 20.94
C ASN A 555 -11.32 30.02 22.18
N CYS A 556 -10.55 29.14 22.83
CA CYS A 556 -9.68 29.51 23.96
C CYS A 556 -8.46 30.32 23.51
N LEU A 557 -7.86 29.97 22.37
CA LEU A 557 -6.70 30.69 21.83
C LEU A 557 -7.09 32.12 21.41
N PHE A 558 -8.28 32.27 20.82
CA PHE A 558 -8.86 33.57 20.49
C PHE A 558 -9.00 34.49 21.72
N GLU A 559 -9.51 33.99 22.84
CA GLU A 559 -9.66 34.78 24.08
C GLU A 559 -8.31 35.23 24.64
N ILE A 560 -7.29 34.36 24.62
CA ILE A 560 -5.94 34.68 25.10
C ILE A 560 -5.31 35.82 24.29
N ILE A 561 -5.47 35.81 22.96
CA ILE A 561 -4.87 36.84 22.09
C ILE A 561 -5.50 38.22 22.34
N LEU A 562 -6.80 38.29 22.62
CA LEU A 562 -7.48 39.54 22.96
C LEU A 562 -7.05 40.08 24.34
N ILE A 563 -6.91 39.19 25.32
CA ILE A 563 -6.47 39.54 26.67
C ILE A 563 -5.02 40.08 26.66
N LEU A 564 -4.11 39.41 25.96
CA LEU A 564 -2.69 39.80 25.91
C LEU A 564 -2.45 41.14 25.20
N ASN A 565 -3.33 41.53 24.29
CA ASN A 565 -3.22 42.76 23.52
C ASN A 565 -4.14 43.90 24.00
N GLY A 566 -4.83 43.72 25.13
CA GLY A 566 -5.57 44.78 25.83
C GLY A 566 -6.82 45.27 25.11
N THR A 567 -7.45 44.45 24.28
CA THR A 567 -8.71 44.77 23.57
C THR A 567 -9.98 44.31 24.31
N LEU A 568 -9.82 43.64 25.46
CA LEU A 568 -10.89 43.25 26.40
C LEU A 568 -10.60 43.72 27.82
#